data_AF-A0A6A6M1M9-F1
#
_entry.id   AF-A0A6A6M1M9-F1
#
_cell.length_a   1.000
_cell.length_b   1.000
_cell.length_c   1.000
_cell.angle_alpha   90.00
_cell.angle_beta   90.00
_cell.angle_gamma   90.00
#
_symmetry.space_group_name_H-M   'P 1'
#
loop_
_entity.id
_entity.type
_entity.pdbx_description
1 polymer ?
#
loop_
_entity_poly.entity_id
_entity_poly.type
_entity_poly.pdbx_seq_one_letter_code
_entity_poly.pdbx_strand_id
1 'polypeptide(L)'
;MQEEDVEIIVHHILGVVDSFLRRGDQSHQMRTPETKQGEFKNLVSDAARPFLAARTEQFVNELELFLASGFNIEAYDEAYMQQLGWNTPRLTGEAADVEHSEHTPIVPYLYIFYDDSDETD
;
A
#
# COMPACT_ATOMS: atom_id res chain seq x y z
N MET A 1 11.57 -5.14 -17.93
CA MET A 1 11.81 -5.62 -16.56
C MET A 1 11.61 -7.11 -16.59
N GLN A 2 12.66 -7.88 -16.33
CA GLN A 2 12.57 -9.33 -16.19
C GLN A 2 12.17 -9.67 -14.75
N GLU A 3 11.63 -10.87 -14.50
CA GLU A 3 11.18 -11.28 -13.16
C GLU A 3 12.32 -11.26 -12.13
N GLU A 4 13.55 -11.61 -12.54
CA GLU A 4 14.76 -11.51 -11.71
C GLU A 4 15.04 -10.06 -11.26
N ASP A 5 14.75 -9.06 -12.11
CA ASP A 5 14.91 -7.65 -11.73
C ASP A 5 13.95 -7.28 -10.59
N VAL A 6 12.73 -7.81 -10.63
CA VAL A 6 11.72 -7.55 -9.60
C VAL A 6 12.15 -8.14 -8.27
N GLU A 7 12.66 -9.37 -8.26
CA GLU A 7 13.16 -10.01 -7.03
C GLU A 7 14.31 -9.20 -6.41
N ILE A 8 15.26 -8.75 -7.24
CA ILE A 8 16.39 -7.92 -6.79
C ILE A 8 15.89 -6.59 -6.19
N ILE A 9 14.91 -5.95 -6.85
CA ILE A 9 14.33 -4.67 -6.40
C ILE A 9 13.58 -4.86 -5.08
N VAL A 10 12.74 -5.89 -4.97
CA VAL A 10 12.01 -6.21 -3.75
C VAL A 10 12.98 -6.52 -2.62
N HIS A 11 14.03 -7.30 -2.88
CA HIS A 11 15.06 -7.60 -1.89
C HIS A 11 15.77 -6.33 -1.40
N HIS A 12 16.10 -5.40 -2.30
CA HIS A 12 16.72 -4.13 -1.93
C HIS A 12 15.81 -3.29 -1.03
N ILE A 13 14.54 -3.10 -1.41
CA ILE A 13 13.57 -2.33 -0.65
C ILE A 13 13.32 -2.97 0.72
N LEU A 14 13.14 -4.30 0.76
CA LEU A 14 12.95 -5.04 2.00
C LEU A 14 14.15 -4.91 2.93
N GLY A 15 15.38 -4.96 2.39
CA GLY A 15 16.60 -4.75 3.15
C GLY A 15 16.70 -3.36 3.78
N VAL A 16 16.25 -2.31 3.07
CA VAL A 16 16.17 -0.95 3.61
C VAL A 16 15.17 -0.88 4.76
N VAL A 17 13.99 -1.49 4.60
CA VAL A 17 12.95 -1.54 5.63
C VAL A 17 13.42 -2.31 6.87
N ASP A 18 13.97 -3.52 6.71
CA ASP A 18 14.45 -4.33 7.85
C ASP A 18 15.56 -3.61 8.63
N SER A 19 16.52 -3.02 7.91
CA SER A 19 17.59 -2.22 8.53
C SER A 19 17.03 -1.04 9.33
N PHE A 20 16.01 -0.36 8.81
CA PHE A 20 15.35 0.74 9.51
C PHE A 20 14.63 0.27 10.78
N LEU A 21 13.85 -0.80 10.69
CA LEU A 21 13.11 -1.37 11.83
C LEU A 21 14.08 -1.84 12.93
N ARG A 22 15.14 -2.58 12.57
CA ARG A 22 16.17 -3.05 13.52
C ARG A 22 16.92 -1.90 14.18
N ARG A 23 17.17 -0.80 13.46
CA ARG A 23 17.74 0.41 14.04
C ARG A 23 16.77 1.07 15.02
N GLY A 24 15.48 1.07 14.72
CA GLY A 24 14.41 1.55 15.61
C GLY A 24 14.37 0.80 16.95
N ASP A 25 14.57 -0.52 16.92
CA ASP A 25 14.59 -1.36 18.12
C ASP A 25 15.87 -1.18 18.96
N GLN A 26 17.01 -0.97 18.30
CA GLN A 26 18.30 -0.80 18.98
C GLN A 26 18.54 0.61 19.49
N SER A 27 17.98 1.63 18.82
CA SER A 27 18.11 3.01 19.24
C SER A 27 16.97 3.38 20.19
N HIS A 28 17.30 3.44 21.49
CA HIS A 28 16.47 4.06 22.53
C HIS A 28 16.34 5.59 22.36
N GLN A 29 16.43 6.09 21.13
CA GLN A 29 16.27 7.50 20.82
C GLN A 29 14.80 7.86 20.93
N MET A 30 14.50 8.80 21.84
CA MET A 30 13.23 9.51 21.95
C MET A 30 12.98 10.35 20.67
N ARG A 31 12.76 9.69 19.53
CA ARG A 31 12.19 10.33 18.34
C ARG A 31 10.69 10.22 18.44
N THR A 32 10.01 11.32 18.12
CA THR A 32 8.55 11.31 18.00
C THR A 32 8.15 10.38 16.84
N PRO A 33 6.97 9.73 16.91
CA PRO A 33 6.51 8.82 15.87
C PRO A 33 6.45 9.49 14.49
N GLU A 34 6.13 10.78 14.41
CA GLU A 34 6.06 11.56 13.15
C GLU A 34 7.43 11.72 12.50
N THR A 35 8.48 11.90 13.32
CA THR A 35 9.86 12.02 12.81
C THR A 35 10.33 10.68 12.26
N LYS A 36 10.05 9.57 12.98
CA LYS A 36 10.38 8.22 12.51
C LYS A 36 9.62 7.89 11.21
N GLN A 37 8.35 8.28 11.13
CA GLN A 37 7.53 8.11 9.95
C GLN A 37 8.11 8.84 8.73
N GLY A 38 8.49 10.12 8.88
CA GLY A 38 9.09 10.88 7.79
C GLY A 38 10.41 10.29 7.29
N GLU A 39 11.27 9.83 8.19
CA GLU A 39 12.53 9.15 7.84
C GLU A 39 12.28 7.83 7.10
N PHE A 40 11.31 7.04 7.56
CA PHE A 40 10.89 5.82 6.88
C PHE A 40 10.44 6.11 5.45
N LYS A 41 9.52 7.07 5.27
CA LYS A 41 9.00 7.43 3.94
C LYS A 41 10.10 7.89 2.99
N ASN A 42 11.03 8.71 3.49
CA ASN A 42 12.16 9.17 2.67
C ASN A 42 13.07 8.01 2.25
N LEU A 43 13.43 7.11 3.17
CA LEU A 43 14.30 5.97 2.88
C LEU A 43 13.68 5.01 1.85
N VAL A 44 12.40 4.67 2.03
CA VAL A 44 11.69 3.79 1.11
C VAL A 44 11.49 4.48 -0.24
N SER A 45 11.19 5.79 -0.24
CA SER A 45 11.07 6.57 -1.47
C SER A 45 12.38 6.56 -2.25
N ASP A 46 13.51 6.84 -1.60
CA ASP A 46 14.83 6.84 -2.25
C ASP A 46 15.20 5.45 -2.82
N ALA A 47 14.84 4.37 -2.13
CA ALA A 47 15.08 3.00 -2.59
C ALA A 47 14.16 2.60 -3.75
N ALA A 48 12.91 3.05 -3.77
CA ALA A 48 11.91 2.66 -4.76
C ALA A 48 11.86 3.59 -5.99
N ARG A 49 12.28 4.85 -5.83
CA ARG A 49 12.25 5.88 -6.89
C ARG A 49 12.92 5.49 -8.21
N PRO A 50 14.08 4.82 -8.21
CA PRO A 50 14.72 4.38 -9.44
C PRO A 50 13.85 3.41 -10.27
N PHE A 51 12.91 2.71 -9.63
CA PHE A 51 12.13 1.63 -10.23
C PHE A 51 10.68 2.01 -10.49
N LEU A 52 10.06 2.76 -9.58
CA LEU A 52 8.63 3.08 -9.62
C LEU A 52 8.34 4.50 -10.13
N ALA A 53 9.35 5.37 -10.22
CA ALA A 53 9.24 6.75 -10.71
C ALA A 53 8.02 7.49 -10.13
N ALA A 54 7.01 7.80 -10.94
CA ALA A 54 5.81 8.52 -10.53
C ALA A 54 4.93 7.76 -9.50
N ARG A 55 5.11 6.43 -9.36
CA ARG A 55 4.35 5.58 -8.44
C ARG A 55 4.98 5.46 -7.05
N THR A 56 6.17 6.02 -6.87
CA THR A 56 6.95 5.90 -5.63
C THR A 56 6.17 6.41 -4.41
N GLU A 57 5.49 7.56 -4.53
CA GLU A 57 4.73 8.13 -3.41
C GLU A 57 3.55 7.25 -3.00
N GLN A 58 2.83 6.69 -3.98
CA GLN A 58 1.73 5.77 -3.73
C GLN A 58 2.24 4.48 -3.07
N PHE A 59 3.31 3.90 -3.62
CA PHE A 59 3.94 2.69 -3.08
C PHE A 59 4.41 2.86 -1.63
N VAL A 60 5.03 4.00 -1.29
CA VAL A 60 5.50 4.27 0.08
C VAL A 60 4.34 4.29 1.07
N ASN A 61 3.20 4.89 0.69
CA ASN A 61 2.02 4.94 1.55
C ASN A 61 1.35 3.56 1.68
N GLU A 62 1.25 2.80 0.59
CA GLU A 62 0.69 1.44 0.61
C GLU A 62 1.57 0.49 1.43
N LEU A 63 2.90 0.58 1.29
CA LEU A 63 3.83 -0.23 2.07
C LEU A 63 3.75 0.12 3.56
N GLU A 64 3.66 1.41 3.91
CA GLU A 64 3.44 1.83 5.30
C GLU A 64 2.15 1.23 5.87
N LEU A 65 1.04 1.31 5.13
CA LEU A 65 -0.24 0.77 5.55
C LEU A 65 -0.17 -0.76 5.73
N PHE A 66 0.53 -1.45 4.83
CA PHE A 66 0.75 -2.90 4.92
C PHE A 66 1.54 -3.30 6.17
N LEU A 67 2.61 -2.55 6.48
CA LEU A 67 3.39 -2.77 7.71
C LEU A 67 2.57 -2.47 8.97
N ALA A 68 1.79 -1.39 8.97
CA ALA A 68 0.88 -1.05 10.06
C ALA A 68 -0.22 -2.11 10.26
N SER A 69 -0.58 -2.81 9.19
CA SER A 69 -1.52 -3.95 9.20
C SER A 69 -0.86 -5.25 9.65
N GLY A 70 0.39 -5.22 10.10
CA GLY A 70 1.09 -6.38 10.66
C GLY A 70 1.42 -7.45 9.63
N PHE A 71 1.70 -7.06 8.38
CA PHE A 71 1.98 -7.97 7.26
C PHE A 71 0.83 -8.92 6.93
N ASN A 72 -0.39 -8.60 7.36
CA ASN A 72 -1.57 -9.38 7.07
C ASN A 72 -2.33 -8.72 5.91
N ILE A 73 -2.51 -9.48 4.82
CA ILE A 73 -3.15 -8.96 3.61
C ILE A 73 -4.63 -8.66 3.85
N GLU A 74 -5.31 -9.46 4.67
CA GLU A 74 -6.73 -9.24 4.99
C GLU A 74 -6.93 -7.94 5.78
N ALA A 75 -6.09 -7.69 6.79
CA ALA A 75 -6.12 -6.47 7.59
C ALA A 75 -5.71 -5.23 6.77
N TYR A 76 -4.77 -5.41 5.83
CA TYR A 76 -4.40 -4.37 4.87
C TYR A 76 -5.58 -4.01 3.96
N ASP A 77 -6.26 -5.01 3.38
CA ASP A 77 -7.41 -4.80 2.50
C ASP A 77 -8.53 -4.08 3.25
N GLU A 78 -8.82 -4.49 4.49
CA GLU A 78 -9.79 -3.81 5.35
C GLU A 78 -9.42 -2.34 5.59
N ALA A 79 -8.17 -2.07 5.95
CA ALA A 79 -7.68 -0.72 6.21
C ALA A 79 -7.67 0.16 4.94
N TYR A 80 -7.30 -0.42 3.80
CA TYR A 80 -7.28 0.24 2.50
C TYR A 80 -8.71 0.61 2.06
N MET A 81 -9.66 -0.31 2.20
CA MET A 81 -11.09 -0.05 1.94
C MET A 81 -11.68 1.01 2.88
N GLN A 82 -11.23 1.06 4.15
CA GLN A 82 -11.60 2.12 5.09
C GLN A 82 -11.08 3.48 4.64
N GLN A 83 -9.83 3.56 4.19
CA GLN A 83 -9.21 4.79 3.73
C GLN A 83 -9.83 5.34 2.43
N LEU A 84 -10.31 4.46 1.56
CA LEU A 84 -11.05 4.80 0.33
C LEU A 84 -12.51 5.23 0.57
N GLY A 85 -12.98 5.20 1.83
CA GLY A 85 -14.34 5.61 2.17
C GLY A 85 -15.43 4.62 1.72
N TRP A 86 -15.07 3.38 1.38
CA TRP A 86 -16.03 2.35 0.97
C TRP A 86 -16.64 1.56 2.10
N ASN A 87 -16.39 1.98 3.34
CA ASN A 87 -17.25 1.62 4.44
C ASN A 87 -18.51 2.48 4.36
N THR A 88 -19.39 2.19 3.40
CA THR A 88 -20.78 2.58 3.54
C THR A 88 -21.30 1.81 4.74
N PRO A 89 -21.77 2.47 5.82
CA PRO A 89 -22.45 1.74 6.86
C PRO A 89 -23.69 1.15 6.21
N ARG A 90 -23.84 -0.18 6.30
CA ARG A 90 -25.16 -0.81 6.22
C ARG A 90 -25.97 -0.18 7.36
N LEU A 91 -26.64 0.93 7.05
CA LEU A 91 -27.49 1.69 7.93
C LEU A 91 -28.52 0.74 8.52
N THR A 92 -28.45 0.53 9.82
CA THR A 92 -29.56 0.09 10.64
C THR A 92 -30.68 1.12 10.46
N GLY A 93 -31.65 0.79 9.61
CA GLY A 93 -32.78 1.66 9.33
C GLY A 93 -33.78 0.92 8.46
N GLU A 94 -34.70 0.20 9.12
CA GLU A 94 -35.92 -0.27 8.47
C GLU A 94 -36.65 0.92 7.82
N ALA A 95 -36.79 0.89 6.49
CA ALA A 95 -38.04 1.07 5.75
C ALA A 95 -37.79 1.49 4.29
N ALA A 96 -38.62 0.93 3.41
CA ALA A 96 -38.91 1.32 2.03
C ALA A 96 -37.90 0.89 0.95
N ASP A 97 -38.07 -0.36 0.51
CA ASP A 97 -38.41 -0.72 -0.89
C ASP A 97 -38.08 0.33 -1.97
N VAL A 98 -36.86 0.30 -2.51
CA VAL A 98 -36.57 0.69 -3.90
C VAL A 98 -35.45 -0.22 -4.41
N GLU A 99 -35.82 -1.07 -5.35
CA GLU A 99 -35.05 -1.78 -6.38
C GLU A 99 -33.57 -2.10 -6.08
N HIS A 100 -33.30 -3.41 -6.00
CA HIS A 100 -31.99 -4.02 -6.10
C HIS A 100 -31.26 -3.54 -7.37
N SER A 101 -30.51 -2.45 -7.30
CA SER A 101 -29.36 -2.27 -8.15
C SER A 101 -28.27 -3.18 -7.61
N GLU A 102 -27.94 -4.20 -8.40
CA GLU A 102 -26.80 -5.10 -8.22
C GLU A 102 -25.50 -4.29 -8.28
N HIS A 103 -25.25 -3.47 -7.25
CA HIS A 103 -23.92 -2.95 -6.98
C HIS A 103 -23.11 -4.10 -6.41
N THR A 104 -22.68 -4.99 -7.31
CA THR A 104 -21.52 -5.85 -7.09
C THR A 104 -20.43 -4.92 -6.58
N PRO A 105 -19.95 -5.07 -5.32
CA PRO A 105 -18.92 -4.20 -4.80
C PRO A 105 -17.69 -4.45 -5.67
N ILE A 106 -17.34 -3.47 -6.49
CA ILE A 106 -16.08 -3.47 -7.23
C ILE A 106 -15.01 -3.27 -6.17
N VAL A 107 -14.58 -4.38 -5.57
CA VAL A 107 -13.26 -4.46 -4.95
C VAL A 107 -12.31 -3.95 -6.03
N PRO A 108 -11.49 -2.92 -5.77
CA PRO A 108 -10.46 -2.50 -6.68
C PRO A 108 -9.45 -3.62 -6.58
N TYR A 109 -9.66 -4.63 -7.42
CA TYR A 109 -8.55 -5.43 -7.86
C TYR A 109 -7.55 -4.41 -8.39
N LEU A 110 -6.51 -4.21 -7.59
CA LEU A 110 -5.30 -3.49 -7.90
C LEU A 110 -4.95 -3.84 -9.35
N TYR A 111 -5.36 -2.97 -10.28
CA TYR A 111 -5.23 -3.15 -11.72
C TYR A 111 -3.79 -2.81 -12.10
N ILE A 112 -2.82 -3.42 -11.40
CA ILE A 112 -1.38 -3.17 -11.53
C ILE A 112 -0.76 -3.93 -12.72
N PHE A 113 -1.56 -4.72 -13.45
CA PHE A 113 -1.07 -5.58 -14.53
C PHE A 113 -1.81 -5.45 -15.87
N TYR A 114 -2.64 -4.44 -16.07
CA TYR A 114 -3.14 -4.12 -17.42
C TYR A 114 -2.48 -2.84 -17.94
N ASP A 115 -1.19 -2.94 -18.21
CA ASP A 115 -0.60 -2.21 -19.33
C ASP A 115 -0.70 -3.16 -20.52
N ASP A 116 -1.89 -3.17 -21.14
CA ASP A 116 -2.13 -3.93 -22.37
C ASP A 116 -1.33 -3.23 -23.47
N SER A 117 -0.20 -3.84 -23.82
CA SER A 117 0.53 -3.49 -25.02
C SER A 117 -0.32 -3.87 -26.23
N ASP A 118 -0.74 -2.90 -27.03
CA ASP A 118 -0.69 -2.97 -28.49
C ASP A 118 -1.10 -1.64 -29.13
N GLU A 119 -0.15 -0.94 -29.76
CA GLU A 119 -0.42 -0.43 -31.11
C GLU A 119 0.86 -0.56 -31.94
N THR A 120 0.96 -1.68 -32.63
CA THR A 120 1.74 -1.81 -33.85
C THR A 120 1.07 -1.03 -34.97
N ASP A 121 1.82 -0.13 -35.62
CA ASP A 121 1.77 0.09 -37.08
C ASP A 121 3.20 0.35 -37.60
#